data_AF-A0A3L7S6Q5-F1
#
_entry.id   AF-A0A3L7S6Q5-F1
#
_cell.length_a   1.000
_cell.length_b   1.000
_cell.length_c   1.000
_cell.angle_alpha   90.00
_cell.angle_beta   90.00
_cell.angle_gamma   90.00
#
_symmetry.space_group_name_H-M   'P 1'
#
loop_
_entity.id
_entity.type
_entity.pdbx_description
1 polymer ?
#
loop_
_entity_poly.entity_id
_entity_poly.type
_entity_poly.pdbx_seq_one_letter_code
_entity_poly.pdbx_strand_id
1 'polypeptide(L)'
;MSDHDQGAPRGRRPRSGGAEKLRLERREGSAWELVHPRCSRRRREDLEEVDEMIAAGETEIARDELVWLLSECPDFLEAHVRLGMIALEEDDPKLARGHFGRAYELVLRTLDAAGNPQPLPHALDGNKPFFEAAKGLVHCLLETGRGTMAQDACRRIAPLDPADPLGIQRLLRR
;
A
#
# COMPACT_ATOMS: atom_id res chain seq x y z
N MET A 1 36.39 -3.86 26.77
CA MET A 1 35.28 -2.92 26.97
C MET A 1 35.50 -1.77 26.00
N SER A 2 34.80 -1.56 24.90
CA SER A 2 33.86 -2.37 24.12
C SER A 2 33.95 -1.73 22.73
N ASP A 3 34.36 -2.50 21.71
CA ASP A 3 34.34 -2.06 20.32
C ASP A 3 32.88 -1.86 19.89
N HIS A 4 32.54 -0.64 19.47
CA HIS A 4 31.30 -0.36 18.76
C HIS A 4 31.55 -0.57 17.27
N ASP A 5 31.17 -1.75 16.81
CA ASP A 5 31.07 -2.11 15.39
C ASP A 5 29.88 -1.38 14.78
N GLN A 6 30.14 -0.24 14.11
CA GLN A 6 29.13 0.48 13.33
C GLN A 6 28.99 -0.21 11.98
N GLY A 7 27.95 -1.05 11.85
CA GLY A 7 27.56 -1.65 10.57
C GLY A 7 27.27 -0.58 9.52
N ALA A 8 28.12 -0.52 8.49
CA ALA A 8 27.95 0.40 7.37
C ALA A 8 26.71 0.02 6.52
N PRO A 9 25.91 0.98 6.02
CA PRO A 9 24.79 0.68 5.14
C PRO A 9 25.29 0.15 3.79
N ARG A 10 24.75 -0.99 3.36
CA ARG A 10 25.12 -1.71 2.13
C ARG A 10 24.60 -0.98 0.88
N GLY A 11 25.28 0.10 0.49
CA GLY A 11 24.95 0.86 -0.72
C GLY A 11 25.45 0.22 -2.02
N ARG A 12 24.71 -0.74 -2.60
CA ARG A 12 24.89 -1.13 -4.02
C ARG A 12 23.83 -0.44 -4.86
N ARG A 13 24.19 0.67 -5.51
CA ARG A 13 23.31 1.41 -6.44
C ARG A 13 22.84 0.51 -7.59
N PRO A 14 21.53 0.24 -7.74
CA PRO A 14 21.00 -0.51 -8.87
C PRO A 14 21.10 0.31 -10.17
N ARG A 15 21.55 -0.31 -11.25
CA ARG A 15 21.45 0.26 -12.60
C ARG A 15 19.96 0.44 -12.95
N SER A 16 19.59 1.64 -13.37
CA SER A 16 18.24 2.06 -13.79
C SER A 16 17.79 1.38 -15.09
N GLY A 17 17.55 0.07 -15.06
CA GLY A 17 16.61 -0.54 -16.01
C GLY A 17 15.23 0.05 -15.69
N GLY A 18 14.60 0.70 -16.67
CA GLY A 18 13.35 1.46 -16.47
C GLY A 18 12.38 0.68 -15.57
N ALA A 19 11.96 1.31 -14.47
CA ALA A 19 11.10 0.67 -13.49
C ALA A 19 9.81 0.23 -14.19
N GLU A 20 9.61 -1.08 -14.32
CA GLU A 20 8.33 -1.65 -14.76
C GLU A 20 7.24 -1.12 -13.82
N LYS A 21 6.23 -0.45 -14.37
CA LYS A 21 5.13 0.14 -13.60
C LYS A 21 4.13 -0.93 -13.15
N LEU A 22 3.29 -0.57 -12.18
CA LEU A 22 2.13 -1.36 -11.76
C LEU A 22 1.22 -1.63 -12.97
N ARG A 23 0.84 -2.91 -13.18
CA ARG A 23 -0.02 -3.33 -14.30
C ARG A 23 -1.10 -4.29 -13.82
N LEU A 24 -2.02 -4.63 -14.71
CA LEU A 24 -3.07 -5.61 -14.47
C LEU A 24 -2.83 -6.84 -15.36
N GLU A 25 -3.04 -8.02 -14.80
CA GLU A 25 -3.04 -9.28 -15.54
C GLU A 25 -4.35 -10.02 -15.26
N ARG A 26 -4.91 -10.61 -16.32
CA ARG A 26 -6.10 -11.46 -16.20
C ARG A 26 -5.68 -12.81 -15.62
N ARG A 27 -6.39 -13.28 -14.61
CA ARG A 27 -6.25 -14.61 -14.02
C ARG A 27 -7.35 -15.55 -14.51
N GLU A 28 -7.27 -16.80 -14.10
CA GLU A 28 -8.33 -17.78 -14.37
C GLU A 28 -9.68 -17.28 -13.83
N GLY A 29 -10.78 -17.63 -14.49
CA GLY A 29 -12.11 -17.24 -14.05
C GLY A 29 -12.47 -15.75 -14.26
N SER A 30 -11.81 -15.06 -15.18
CA SER A 30 -12.06 -13.66 -15.58
C SER A 30 -11.74 -12.57 -14.56
N ALA A 31 -11.16 -12.93 -13.42
CA ALA A 31 -10.66 -11.99 -12.43
C ALA A 31 -9.38 -11.29 -12.90
N TRP A 32 -9.14 -10.10 -12.39
CA TRP A 32 -7.92 -9.35 -12.61
C TRP A 32 -7.07 -9.31 -11.35
N GLU A 33 -5.75 -9.33 -11.53
CA GLU A 33 -4.78 -9.15 -10.45
C GLU A 33 -3.80 -8.04 -10.79
N LEU A 34 -3.46 -7.25 -9.78
CA LEU A 34 -2.35 -6.31 -9.84
C LEU A 34 -1.02 -7.04 -9.89
N VAL A 35 -0.22 -6.71 -10.89
CA VAL A 35 1.17 -7.14 -10.97
C VAL A 35 2.06 -5.96 -10.63
N HIS A 36 2.59 -6.04 -9.41
CA HIS A 36 3.46 -5.06 -8.78
C HIS A 36 4.75 -4.83 -9.57
N PRO A 37 5.31 -3.61 -9.57
CA PRO A 37 6.61 -3.30 -10.19
C PRO A 37 7.72 -4.30 -9.88
N ARG A 38 8.65 -4.51 -10.82
CA ARG A 38 9.83 -5.35 -10.53
C ARG A 38 10.65 -4.81 -9.35
N CYS A 39 10.67 -3.49 -9.15
CA CYS A 39 11.39 -2.86 -8.05
C CYS A 39 10.82 -3.21 -6.66
N SER A 40 9.50 -3.37 -6.54
CA SER A 40 8.86 -3.76 -5.28
C SER A 40 8.97 -5.26 -5.04
N ARG A 41 8.75 -6.09 -6.08
CA ARG A 41 8.89 -7.55 -5.98
C ARG A 41 10.29 -8.00 -5.53
N ARG A 42 11.34 -7.23 -5.86
CA ARG A 42 12.73 -7.47 -5.46
C ARG A 42 13.04 -7.06 -4.02
N ARG A 43 12.17 -6.26 -3.41
CA ARG A 43 12.33 -5.69 -2.07
C ARG A 43 11.36 -6.31 -1.07
N ARG A 44 10.94 -7.55 -1.34
CA ARG A 44 10.05 -8.29 -0.43
C ARG A 44 10.75 -8.65 0.86
N GLU A 45 11.99 -9.11 0.77
CA GLU A 45 12.83 -9.39 1.94
C GLU A 45 13.04 -8.12 2.77
N ASP A 46 13.36 -6.98 2.15
CA ASP A 46 13.48 -5.70 2.87
C ASP A 46 12.17 -5.30 3.59
N LEU A 47 11.01 -5.60 2.99
CA LEU A 47 9.70 -5.34 3.61
C LEU A 47 9.40 -6.32 4.76
N GLU A 48 9.83 -7.57 4.65
CA GLU A 48 9.73 -8.56 5.73
C GLU A 48 10.57 -8.11 6.94
N GLU A 49 11.78 -7.59 6.73
CA GLU A 49 12.61 -6.99 7.78
C GLU A 49 11.91 -5.77 8.43
N VAL A 50 11.23 -4.92 7.64
CA VAL A 50 10.40 -3.83 8.18
C VAL A 50 9.27 -4.36 9.06
N ASP A 51 8.56 -5.41 8.63
CA ASP A 51 7.47 -6.00 9.39
C ASP A 51 8.00 -6.59 10.73
N GLU A 52 9.24 -7.13 10.75
CA GLU A 52 9.93 -7.56 11.97
C GLU A 52 10.29 -6.37 12.90
N MET A 53 10.80 -5.26 12.36
CA MET A 53 11.07 -4.04 13.13
C MET A 53 9.80 -3.50 13.79
N ILE A 54 8.69 -3.44 13.05
CA ILE A 54 7.38 -3.02 13.58
C ILE A 54 6.95 -3.96 14.71
N ALA A 55 7.07 -5.27 14.52
CA ALA A 55 6.73 -6.26 15.56
C ALA A 55 7.60 -6.14 16.83
N ALA A 56 8.85 -5.68 16.69
CA ALA A 56 9.75 -5.38 17.79
C ALA A 56 9.48 -4.03 18.47
N GLY A 57 8.58 -3.21 17.94
CA GLY A 57 8.29 -1.85 18.42
C GLY A 57 9.32 -0.82 17.95
N GLU A 58 10.18 -1.15 16.97
CA GLU A 58 11.19 -0.28 16.38
C GLU A 58 10.61 0.60 15.27
N THR A 59 9.46 1.22 15.54
CA THR A 59 8.63 1.91 14.54
C THR A 59 9.35 3.09 13.86
N GLU A 60 10.27 3.78 14.56
CA GLU A 60 11.07 4.86 13.98
C GLU A 60 12.02 4.33 12.90
N ILE A 61 12.72 3.23 13.17
CA ILE A 61 13.64 2.59 12.22
C ILE A 61 12.86 2.02 11.04
N ALA A 62 11.74 1.35 11.31
CA ALA A 62 10.84 0.83 10.28
C ALA A 62 10.36 1.94 9.32
N ARG A 63 10.04 3.12 9.86
CA ARG A 63 9.63 4.29 9.06
C ARG A 63 10.74 4.77 8.14
N ASP A 64 11.96 4.90 8.66
CA ASP A 64 13.11 5.34 7.87
C ASP A 64 13.42 4.35 6.73
N GLU A 65 13.34 3.05 7.00
CA GLU A 65 13.50 2.01 6.00
C GLU A 65 12.39 2.05 4.94
N LEU A 66 11.13 2.22 5.35
CA LEU A 66 10.01 2.40 4.41
C LEU A 66 10.17 3.64 3.52
N VAL A 67 10.66 4.75 4.08
CA VAL A 67 10.97 5.96 3.30
C VAL A 67 12.09 5.69 2.30
N TRP A 68 13.13 4.95 2.70
CA TRP A 68 14.19 4.52 1.79
C TRP A 68 13.65 3.63 0.66
N LEU A 69 12.82 2.63 0.98
CA LEU A 69 12.18 1.75 0.00
C LEU A 69 11.36 2.54 -1.03
N LEU A 70 10.60 3.54 -0.58
CA LEU A 70 9.81 4.41 -1.46
C LEU A 70 10.65 5.37 -2.29
N SER A 71 11.83 5.77 -1.80
CA SER A 71 12.78 6.57 -2.59
C SER A 71 13.29 5.80 -3.81
N GLU A 72 13.41 4.47 -3.68
CA GLU A 72 13.89 3.58 -4.74
C GLU A 72 12.75 3.00 -5.60
N CYS A 73 11.56 2.85 -5.03
CA CYS A 73 10.37 2.32 -5.71
C CYS A 73 9.12 3.10 -5.26
N PRO A 74 8.83 4.28 -5.86
CA PRO A 74 7.71 5.13 -5.45
C PRO A 74 6.32 4.49 -5.58
N ASP A 75 6.21 3.45 -6.41
CA ASP A 75 4.98 2.70 -6.68
C ASP A 75 4.85 1.43 -5.82
N PHE A 76 5.64 1.28 -4.76
CA PHE A 76 5.57 0.15 -3.83
C PHE A 76 4.36 0.29 -2.91
N LEU A 77 3.25 -0.37 -3.26
CA LEU A 77 1.95 -0.21 -2.59
C LEU A 77 2.02 -0.61 -1.11
N GLU A 78 2.66 -1.74 -0.82
CA GLU A 78 2.79 -2.28 0.52
C GLU A 78 3.52 -1.30 1.45
N ALA A 79 4.61 -0.68 0.99
CA ALA A 79 5.34 0.29 1.79
C ALA A 79 4.49 1.52 2.14
N HIS A 80 3.68 2.02 1.19
CA HIS A 80 2.68 3.06 1.49
C HIS A 80 1.64 2.58 2.51
N VAL A 81 1.16 1.33 2.42
CA VAL A 81 0.23 0.78 3.41
C VAL A 81 0.87 0.76 4.80
N ARG A 82 2.10 0.28 4.96
CA ARG A 82 2.79 0.22 6.26
C ARG A 82 3.00 1.62 6.86
N LEU A 83 3.45 2.59 6.07
CA LEU A 83 3.57 3.98 6.55
C LEU A 83 2.21 4.57 6.95
N GLY A 84 1.14 4.23 6.24
CA GLY A 84 -0.22 4.62 6.61
C GLY A 84 -0.66 4.04 7.95
N MET A 85 -0.33 2.77 8.22
CA MET A 85 -0.64 2.10 9.48
C MET A 85 0.17 2.69 10.64
N ILE A 86 1.48 2.89 10.47
CA ILE A 86 2.34 3.56 11.46
C ILE A 86 1.78 4.93 11.82
N ALA A 87 1.42 5.75 10.82
CA ALA A 87 0.86 7.07 11.07
C ALA A 87 -0.50 7.03 11.81
N LEU A 88 -1.31 5.98 11.62
CA LEU A 88 -2.53 5.79 12.41
C LEU A 88 -2.24 5.42 13.86
N GLU A 89 -1.26 4.57 14.10
CA GLU A 89 -0.83 4.18 15.46
C GLU A 89 -0.30 5.39 16.24
N GLU A 90 0.24 6.39 15.54
CA GLU A 90 0.73 7.65 16.10
C GLU A 90 -0.34 8.75 16.20
N ASP A 91 -1.62 8.41 15.99
CA ASP A 91 -2.74 9.36 16.02
C ASP A 91 -2.60 10.52 15.00
N ASP A 92 -1.95 10.26 13.85
CA ASP A 92 -1.89 11.18 12.71
C ASP A 92 -2.69 10.67 11.50
N PRO A 93 -4.04 10.76 11.56
CA PRO A 93 -4.90 10.36 10.45
C PRO A 93 -4.69 11.23 9.19
N LYS A 94 -4.10 12.43 9.31
CA LYS A 94 -3.83 13.29 8.15
C LYS A 94 -2.65 12.76 7.34
N LEU A 95 -1.56 12.37 8.01
CA LEU A 95 -0.41 11.74 7.38
C LEU A 95 -0.77 10.37 6.83
N ALA A 96 -1.48 9.54 7.62
CA ALA A 96 -1.96 8.24 7.19
C ALA A 96 -2.78 8.31 5.90
N ARG A 97 -3.70 9.28 5.82
CA ARG A 97 -4.50 9.54 4.61
C ARG A 97 -3.63 9.82 3.39
N GLY A 98 -2.49 10.50 3.55
CA GLY A 98 -1.54 10.77 2.47
C GLY A 98 -0.97 9.47 1.89
N HIS A 99 -0.50 8.58 2.76
CA HIS A 99 0.08 7.30 2.34
C HIS A 99 -0.95 6.35 1.73
N PHE A 100 -2.08 6.13 2.40
CA PHE A 100 -3.16 5.30 1.86
C PHE A 100 -3.73 5.88 0.56
N GLY A 101 -3.90 7.20 0.50
CA GLY A 101 -4.36 7.91 -0.68
C GLY A 101 -3.41 7.71 -1.87
N ARG A 102 -2.10 7.69 -1.63
CA ARG A 102 -1.10 7.47 -2.68
C ARG A 102 -1.18 6.05 -3.25
N ALA A 103 -1.23 5.02 -2.41
CA ALA A 103 -1.39 3.63 -2.85
C ALA A 103 -2.71 3.42 -3.61
N TYR A 104 -3.81 3.98 -3.09
CA TYR A 104 -5.12 3.94 -3.72
C TYR A 104 -5.12 4.60 -5.12
N GLU A 105 -4.53 5.79 -5.23
CA GLU A 105 -4.46 6.53 -6.49
C GLU A 105 -3.63 5.80 -7.56
N LEU A 106 -2.51 5.19 -7.17
CA LEU A 106 -1.69 4.39 -8.09
C LEU A 106 -2.50 3.29 -8.77
N VAL A 107 -3.29 2.57 -7.99
CA VAL A 107 -4.13 1.47 -8.50
C VAL A 107 -5.27 2.00 -9.37
N LEU A 108 -5.94 3.08 -8.97
CA LEU A 108 -7.00 3.67 -9.79
C LEU A 108 -6.48 4.11 -11.16
N ARG A 109 -5.31 4.75 -11.21
CA ARG A 109 -4.67 5.13 -12.48
C ARG A 109 -4.36 3.91 -13.34
N THR A 110 -3.93 2.79 -12.74
CA THR A 110 -3.69 1.53 -13.45
C THR A 110 -4.99 0.91 -13.97
N LEU A 111 -6.08 0.94 -13.19
CA LEU A 111 -7.41 0.48 -13.62
C LEU A 111 -7.95 1.33 -14.77
N ASP A 112 -7.91 2.65 -14.65
CA ASP A 112 -8.36 3.59 -15.68
C ASP A 112 -7.61 3.38 -16.99
N ALA A 113 -6.27 3.24 -16.93
CA ALA A 113 -5.44 2.96 -18.10
C ALA A 113 -5.74 1.63 -18.79
N ALA A 114 -6.29 0.66 -18.04
CA ALA A 114 -6.70 -0.65 -18.55
C ALA A 114 -8.20 -0.69 -18.97
N GLY A 115 -8.92 0.44 -18.92
CA GLY A 115 -10.33 0.51 -19.26
C GLY A 115 -11.28 0.07 -18.15
N ASN A 116 -10.88 0.23 -16.89
CA ASN A 116 -11.64 -0.12 -15.68
C ASN A 116 -12.10 -1.60 -15.64
N PRO A 117 -11.16 -2.56 -15.74
CA PRO A 117 -11.50 -3.97 -15.68
C PRO A 117 -11.99 -4.37 -14.28
N GLN A 118 -12.95 -5.29 -14.26
CA GLN A 118 -13.55 -5.86 -13.05
C GLN A 118 -13.97 -7.32 -13.33
N PRO A 119 -13.99 -8.22 -12.33
CA PRO A 119 -13.69 -7.95 -10.91
C PRO A 119 -12.18 -7.95 -10.61
N LEU A 120 -11.82 -7.32 -9.49
CA LEU A 120 -10.48 -7.27 -8.90
C LEU A 120 -10.57 -7.82 -7.46
N PRO A 121 -10.73 -9.14 -7.26
CA PRO A 121 -11.02 -9.69 -5.94
C PRO A 121 -9.82 -9.55 -4.98
N HIS A 122 -10.09 -9.16 -3.74
CA HIS A 122 -9.10 -9.06 -2.65
C HIS A 122 -8.41 -10.40 -2.35
N ALA A 123 -9.06 -11.52 -2.64
CA ALA A 123 -8.52 -12.86 -2.41
C ALA A 123 -7.23 -13.16 -3.19
N LEU A 124 -6.95 -12.40 -4.26
CA LEU A 124 -5.69 -12.51 -5.00
C LEU A 124 -4.60 -11.65 -4.33
N ASP A 125 -3.44 -12.23 -4.09
CA ASP A 125 -2.37 -11.62 -3.29
C ASP A 125 -1.93 -10.25 -3.81
N GLY A 126 -1.81 -10.08 -5.12
CA GLY A 126 -1.46 -8.81 -5.73
C GLY A 126 -2.45 -7.68 -5.42
N ASN A 127 -3.71 -8.02 -5.14
CA ASN A 127 -4.78 -7.06 -4.89
C ASN A 127 -4.88 -6.63 -3.42
N LYS A 128 -4.34 -7.42 -2.47
CA LYS A 128 -4.49 -7.15 -1.03
C LYS A 128 -4.06 -5.73 -0.62
N PRO A 129 -2.86 -5.23 -1.01
CA PRO A 129 -2.40 -3.90 -0.58
C PRO A 129 -3.32 -2.77 -1.04
N PHE A 130 -3.99 -2.93 -2.19
CA PHE A 130 -4.96 -1.96 -2.66
C PHE A 130 -6.18 -1.85 -1.74
N PHE A 131 -6.76 -2.98 -1.34
CA PHE A 131 -7.95 -2.98 -0.48
C PHE A 131 -7.61 -2.59 0.96
N GLU A 132 -6.42 -2.94 1.45
CA GLU A 132 -5.90 -2.45 2.73
C GLU A 132 -5.75 -0.92 2.71
N ALA A 133 -5.12 -0.37 1.66
CA ALA A 133 -5.02 1.07 1.47
C ALA A 133 -6.38 1.74 1.35
N ALA A 134 -7.32 1.16 0.61
CA ALA A 134 -8.68 1.65 0.47
C ALA A 134 -9.41 1.71 1.82
N LYS A 135 -9.31 0.67 2.65
CA LYS A 135 -9.89 0.64 3.99
C LYS A 135 -9.30 1.73 4.88
N GLY A 136 -7.96 1.83 4.91
CA GLY A 136 -7.24 2.86 5.66
C GLY A 136 -7.64 4.27 5.21
N LEU A 137 -7.71 4.50 3.89
CA LEU A 137 -8.14 5.78 3.31
C LEU A 137 -9.56 6.15 3.74
N VAL A 138 -10.52 5.23 3.64
CA VAL A 138 -11.91 5.48 4.04
C VAL A 138 -11.99 5.80 5.52
N HIS A 139 -11.26 5.07 6.37
CA HIS A 139 -11.17 5.36 7.80
C HIS A 139 -10.64 6.78 8.04
N CYS A 140 -9.47 7.14 7.50
CA CYS A 140 -8.89 8.47 7.71
C CYS A 140 -9.77 9.60 7.15
N LEU A 141 -10.49 9.36 6.05
CA LEU A 141 -11.43 10.33 5.51
C LEU A 141 -12.61 10.57 6.46
N LEU A 142 -13.14 9.54 7.11
CA LEU A 142 -14.20 9.68 8.10
C LEU A 142 -13.70 10.40 9.35
N GLU A 143 -12.57 9.97 9.92
CA GLU A 143 -11.94 10.60 11.10
C GLU A 143 -11.64 12.09 10.88
N THR A 144 -11.28 12.48 9.66
CA THR A 144 -10.98 13.88 9.31
C THR A 144 -12.19 14.66 8.78
N GLY A 145 -13.42 14.15 8.93
CA GLY A 145 -14.66 14.84 8.58
C GLY A 145 -14.96 14.94 7.07
N ARG A 146 -14.30 14.12 6.25
CA ARG A 146 -14.39 14.13 4.77
C ARG A 146 -15.34 13.04 4.26
N GLY A 147 -16.53 12.97 4.83
CA GLY A 147 -17.52 11.91 4.57
C GLY A 147 -17.89 11.73 3.09
N THR A 148 -18.07 12.81 2.32
CA THR A 148 -18.38 12.73 0.89
C THR A 148 -17.28 12.00 0.10
N MET A 149 -16.01 12.30 0.40
CA MET A 149 -14.88 11.63 -0.24
C MET A 149 -14.78 10.16 0.16
N ALA A 150 -15.12 9.83 1.41
CA ALA A 150 -15.17 8.45 1.87
C ALA A 150 -16.25 7.65 1.10
N GLN A 151 -17.44 8.26 0.91
CA GLN A 151 -18.51 7.67 0.09
C GLN A 151 -18.09 7.47 -1.37
N ASP A 152 -17.38 8.45 -1.95
CA ASP A 152 -16.83 8.33 -3.31
C ASP A 152 -15.84 7.17 -3.45
N ALA A 153 -14.93 7.02 -2.49
CA ALA A 153 -13.99 5.90 -2.47
C ALA A 153 -14.77 4.57 -2.41
N CYS A 154 -15.69 4.43 -1.45
CA CYS A 154 -16.53 3.24 -1.32
C CYS A 154 -17.30 2.90 -2.59
N ARG A 155 -17.90 3.89 -3.28
CA ARG A 155 -18.60 3.68 -4.56
C ARG A 155 -17.69 3.11 -5.64
N ARG A 156 -16.43 3.54 -5.69
CA ARG A 156 -15.45 3.06 -6.68
C ARG A 156 -14.94 1.65 -6.37
N ILE A 157 -14.79 1.31 -5.09
CA ILE A 157 -14.24 0.01 -4.67
C ILE A 157 -15.30 -1.11 -4.68
N ALA A 158 -16.56 -0.79 -4.38
CA ALA A 158 -17.65 -1.77 -4.31
C ALA A 158 -17.77 -2.72 -5.51
N PRO A 159 -17.70 -2.25 -6.79
CA PRO A 159 -17.78 -3.16 -7.93
C PRO A 159 -16.51 -4.00 -8.15
N LEU A 160 -15.37 -3.61 -7.57
CA LEU A 160 -14.09 -4.31 -7.73
C LEU A 160 -14.07 -5.63 -6.96
N ASP A 161 -14.59 -5.63 -5.72
CA ASP A 161 -14.83 -6.84 -4.94
C ASP A 161 -16.16 -6.75 -4.18
N PRO A 162 -17.27 -7.26 -4.76
CA PRO A 162 -18.59 -7.22 -4.15
C PRO A 162 -18.70 -8.01 -2.85
N ALA A 163 -17.77 -8.92 -2.55
CA ALA A 163 -17.79 -9.67 -1.29
C ALA A 163 -17.40 -8.79 -0.09
N ASP A 164 -16.76 -7.64 -0.33
CA ASP A 164 -16.29 -6.69 0.68
C ASP A 164 -15.64 -7.38 1.90
N PRO A 165 -14.60 -8.21 1.70
CA PRO A 165 -14.04 -9.06 2.76
C PRO A 165 -13.43 -8.24 3.91
N LEU A 166 -13.06 -6.99 3.65
CA LEU A 166 -12.52 -6.07 4.66
C LEU A 166 -13.59 -5.18 5.31
N GLY A 167 -14.86 -5.30 4.89
CA GLY A 167 -15.99 -4.55 5.44
C GLY A 167 -15.90 -3.03 5.21
N ILE A 168 -15.27 -2.59 4.11
CA ILE A 168 -15.03 -1.17 3.80
C ILE A 168 -16.36 -0.41 3.71
N GLN A 169 -17.39 -1.00 3.10
CA GLN A 169 -18.70 -0.34 2.97
C GLN A 169 -19.37 -0.12 4.33
N ARG A 170 -19.08 -0.98 5.31
CA ARG A 170 -19.66 -0.88 6.67
C ARG A 170 -19.08 0.28 7.47
N LEU A 171 -17.90 0.81 7.08
CA LEU A 171 -17.30 1.96 7.75
C LEU A 171 -18.17 3.23 7.63
N LEU A 172 -18.96 3.36 6.56
CA LEU A 172 -19.86 4.50 6.37
C LEU A 172 -21.10 4.50 7.28
N ARG A 173 -21.34 3.41 8.03
CA ARG A 173 -22.51 3.25 8.90
C ARG A 173 -22.20 3.59 10.37
N ARG A 174 -20.97 4.01 10.67
CA ARG A 174 -20.55 4.50 11.98
C ARG A 174 -21.01 5.95 12.15
#